data_AF-A0A357WS29-F1
#
_entry.id   AF-A0A357WS29-F1
#
_cell.length_a   1.000
_cell.length_b   1.000
_cell.length_c   1.000
_cell.angle_alpha   90.00
_cell.angle_beta   90.00
_cell.angle_gamma   90.00
#
_symmetry.space_group_name_H-M   'P 1'
#
loop_
_entity.id
_entity.type
_entity.pdbx_description
1 polymer ?
#
loop_
_entity_poly.entity_id
_entity_poly.type
_entity_poly.pdbx_seq_one_letter_code
_entity_poly.pdbx_strand_id
1 'polypeptide(L)'
;MEINAWIDGYKVRAFPWIDGAQIYFNVQYFSPGSSLERPPAWNKTVYIKDNAEGRNLVHNFTSSLVSYVARMKIPKGAEVTLSLCELL
;
A
#
# COMPACT_ATOMS: atom_id res chain seq x y z
N MET A 1 -11.86 7.61 -1.51
CA MET A 1 -11.21 6.40 -2.03
C MET A 1 -11.05 5.43 -0.88
N GLU A 2 -11.59 4.21 -0.97
CA GLU A 2 -11.32 3.16 0.02
C GLU A 2 -11.11 1.84 -0.70
N ILE A 3 -10.01 1.15 -0.39
CA ILE A 3 -9.68 -0.18 -0.91
C ILE A 3 -9.63 -1.12 0.27
N ASN A 4 -10.33 -2.24 0.18
CA ASN A 4 -10.25 -3.37 1.11
C ASN A 4 -10.47 -4.68 0.35
N ALA A 5 -9.52 -5.04 -0.50
CA ALA A 5 -9.69 -6.11 -1.50
C ALA A 5 -8.48 -7.04 -1.57
N TRP A 6 -8.66 -8.18 -2.24
CA TRP A 6 -7.56 -9.05 -2.65
C TRP A 6 -7.09 -8.63 -4.04
N ILE A 7 -5.79 -8.40 -4.19
CA ILE A 7 -5.15 -7.95 -5.43
C ILE A 7 -3.84 -8.70 -5.58
N ASP A 8 -3.67 -9.45 -6.67
CA ASP A 8 -2.44 -10.19 -7.01
C ASP A 8 -1.91 -11.11 -5.89
N GLY A 9 -2.82 -11.73 -5.12
CA GLY A 9 -2.47 -12.62 -4.01
C GLY A 9 -2.17 -11.90 -2.68
N TYR A 10 -2.37 -10.59 -2.61
CA TYR A 10 -2.20 -9.79 -1.39
C TYR A 10 -3.53 -9.23 -0.90
N LYS A 11 -3.70 -9.14 0.42
CA LYS A 11 -4.80 -8.38 1.02
C LYS A 11 -4.36 -6.92 1.14
N VAL A 12 -5.09 -6.03 0.49
CA VAL A 12 -4.74 -4.61 0.37
C VAL A 12 -5.77 -3.76 1.08
N ARG A 13 -5.28 -2.80 1.86
CA ARG A 13 -6.11 -1.75 2.48
C ARG A 13 -5.56 -0.37 2.12
N ALA A 14 -6.40 0.51 1.60
CA ALA A 14 -6.04 1.90 1.34
C ALA A 14 -7.16 2.88 1.67
N PHE A 15 -6.83 4.02 2.27
CA PHE A 15 -7.80 5.09 2.62
C PHE A 15 -7.06 6.41 2.91
N PRO A 16 -7.72 7.59 2.77
CA PRO A 16 -7.17 8.86 3.22
C PRO A 16 -6.87 8.82 4.71
N TRP A 17 -5.64 9.16 5.08
CA TRP A 17 -5.20 9.20 6.47
C TRP A 17 -5.80 10.41 7.19
N ILE A 18 -5.84 10.36 8.51
CA ILE A 18 -6.53 11.35 9.35
C ILE A 18 -5.95 12.77 9.23
N ASP A 19 -4.69 12.90 8.81
CA ASP A 19 -4.03 14.19 8.58
C ASP A 19 -4.51 14.90 7.30
N GLY A 20 -5.23 14.19 6.42
CA GLY A 20 -5.67 14.70 5.12
C GLY A 20 -4.54 14.97 4.12
N ALA A 21 -3.28 14.69 4.48
CA ALA A 21 -2.11 14.92 3.63
C ALA A 21 -1.65 13.64 2.93
N GLN A 22 -2.01 12.48 3.49
CA GLN A 22 -1.51 11.19 3.07
C GLN A 22 -2.66 10.20 2.85
N ILE A 23 -2.42 9.23 1.98
CA ILE A 23 -3.21 8.03 1.80
C ILE A 23 -2.42 6.91 2.47
N TYR A 24 -3.06 6.24 3.44
CA TYR A 24 -2.54 5.01 4.00
C TYR A 24 -2.65 3.90 2.96
N PHE A 25 -1.58 3.16 2.70
CA PHE A 25 -1.58 2.04 1.77
C PHE A 25 -0.84 0.84 2.39
N ASN A 26 -1.59 -0.21 2.68
CA ASN A 26 -1.08 -1.41 3.35
C ASN A 26 -1.27 -2.64 2.48
N VAL A 27 -0.20 -3.40 2.34
CA VAL A 27 -0.14 -4.66 1.59
C VAL A 27 0.21 -5.78 2.56
N GLN A 28 -0.63 -6.81 2.62
CA GLN A 28 -0.47 -7.95 3.51
C GLN A 28 -0.37 -9.25 2.71
N TYR A 29 0.57 -10.10 3.08
CA TYR A 29 0.73 -11.42 2.53
C TYR A 29 0.35 -12.49 3.55
N PHE A 30 -0.52 -13.40 3.13
CA PHE A 30 -0.93 -14.57 3.89
C PHE A 30 -0.39 -15.80 3.18
N SER A 31 0.32 -16.67 3.90
CA SER A 31 0.81 -17.92 3.33
C SER A 31 -0.38 -18.80 2.88
N PRO A 32 -0.25 -19.58 1.79
CA PRO A 32 -1.30 -20.49 1.36
C PRO A 32 -1.78 -21.40 2.50
N GLY A 33 -3.09 -21.50 2.68
CA GLY A 33 -3.71 -22.29 3.76
C GLY A 33 -3.72 -21.63 5.15
N SER A 34 -3.23 -20.40 5.30
CA SER A 34 -3.37 -19.65 6.56
C SER A 34 -4.78 -19.09 6.76
N SER A 35 -5.23 -19.02 8.02
CA SER A 35 -6.46 -18.33 8.39
C SER A 35 -6.28 -16.82 8.35
N LEU A 36 -7.31 -16.09 7.91
CA LEU A 36 -7.35 -14.62 7.93
C LEU A 36 -7.53 -14.05 9.34
N GLU A 37 -7.90 -14.89 10.31
CA GLU A 37 -7.96 -14.51 11.73
C GLU A 37 -6.57 -14.48 12.38
N ARG A 38 -5.56 -15.06 11.73
CA ARG A 38 -4.17 -14.98 12.19
C ARG A 38 -3.47 -13.78 11.57
N PRO A 39 -2.38 -13.29 12.19
CA PRO A 39 -1.56 -12.25 11.58
C PRO A 39 -1.04 -12.68 10.20
N PRO A 40 -0.89 -11.73 9.25
CA PRO A 40 -0.25 -12.03 7.97
C PRO A 40 1.21 -12.44 8.19
N ALA A 41 1.74 -13.25 7.28
CA ALA A 41 3.15 -13.66 7.30
C ALA A 41 4.08 -12.44 7.20
N TRP A 42 3.66 -11.42 6.45
CA TRP A 42 4.22 -10.08 6.54
C TRP A 42 3.19 -9.04 6.09
N ASN A 43 3.37 -7.81 6.56
CA ASN A 43 2.69 -6.64 6.01
C ASN A 43 3.69 -5.51 5.80
N LYS A 44 3.36 -4.61 4.88
CA LYS A 44 4.12 -3.39 4.60
C LYS A 44 3.14 -2.24 4.46
N THR A 45 3.43 -1.15 5.13
CA THR A 45 2.69 0.10 4.99
C THR A 45 3.59 1.12 4.34
N VAL A 46 3.05 1.81 3.34
CA VAL A 46 3.63 3.02 2.78
C VAL A 46 2.59 4.11 2.83
N TYR A 47 3.04 5.35 2.94
CA TYR A 47 2.19 6.51 2.79
C TYR A 47 2.33 7.06 1.37
N ILE A 48 1.23 7.55 0.82
CA ILE A 48 1.20 8.16 -0.52
C ILE A 48 0.65 9.55 -0.35
N LYS A 49 1.24 10.55 -1.00
CA LYS A 49 0.71 11.92 -0.93
C LYS A 49 -0.75 11.96 -1.44
N ASP A 50 -1.65 12.60 -0.70
CA ASP A 50 -3.05 12.74 -1.11
C ASP A 50 -3.27 13.90 -2.09
N ASN A 51 -2.75 13.74 -3.31
CA ASN A 51 -2.95 14.65 -4.44
C ASN A 51 -3.52 13.89 -5.67
N ALA A 52 -3.74 14.59 -6.78
CA ALA A 52 -4.31 13.98 -7.98
C ALA A 52 -3.48 12.79 -8.49
N GLU A 53 -2.16 12.94 -8.47
CA GLU A 53 -1.21 11.93 -8.95
C GLU A 53 -1.15 10.73 -8.00
N GLY A 54 -1.14 10.96 -6.68
CA GLY A 54 -1.18 9.90 -5.67
C GLY A 54 -2.49 9.11 -5.71
N ARG A 55 -3.62 9.80 -5.87
CA ARG A 55 -4.94 9.15 -6.07
C ARG A 55 -4.95 8.33 -7.36
N ASN A 56 -4.38 8.85 -8.45
CA ASN A 56 -4.25 8.13 -9.72
C ASN A 56 -3.39 6.86 -9.57
N LEU A 57 -2.27 6.95 -8.86
CA LEU A 57 -1.41 5.80 -8.55
C LEU A 57 -2.16 4.72 -7.78
N VAL A 58 -2.94 5.11 -6.77
CA VAL A 58 -3.69 4.15 -5.94
C VAL A 58 -4.88 3.55 -6.70
N HIS A 59 -5.55 4.30 -7.57
CA HIS A 59 -6.76 3.84 -8.27
C HIS A 59 -6.49 3.10 -9.58
N ASN A 60 -5.66 3.67 -10.46
CA ASN A 60 -5.47 3.16 -11.82
C ASN A 60 -4.26 2.23 -11.93
N PHE A 61 -3.32 2.31 -10.99
CA PHE A 61 -2.09 1.50 -10.97
C PHE A 61 -1.99 0.62 -9.72
N THR A 62 -3.11 0.26 -9.10
CA THR A 62 -3.13 -0.47 -7.82
C THR A 62 -2.32 -1.76 -7.87
N SER A 63 -2.49 -2.58 -8.92
CA SER A 63 -1.74 -3.84 -9.09
C SER A 63 -0.22 -3.61 -9.14
N SER A 64 0.21 -2.65 -9.97
CA SER A 64 1.63 -2.29 -10.08
C SER A 64 2.20 -1.76 -8.76
N LEU A 65 1.43 -0.92 -8.05
CA LEU A 65 1.80 -0.39 -6.75
C LEU A 65 1.92 -1.50 -5.69
N VAL A 66 0.98 -2.46 -5.66
CA VAL A 66 1.04 -3.63 -4.77
C VAL A 66 2.31 -4.44 -5.04
N SER A 67 2.58 -4.74 -6.31
CA SER A 67 3.79 -5.48 -6.71
C SER A 67 5.07 -4.74 -6.32
N TYR A 68 5.09 -3.40 -6.48
CA TYR A 68 6.20 -2.57 -6.06
C TYR A 68 6.43 -2.66 -4.55
N VAL A 69 5.41 -2.38 -3.73
CA VAL A 69 5.48 -2.45 -2.26
C VAL A 69 5.86 -3.84 -1.78
N ALA A 70 5.31 -4.90 -2.38
CA ALA A 70 5.65 -6.28 -2.05
C ALA A 70 7.15 -6.58 -2.23
N ARG A 71 7.80 -5.97 -3.25
CA ARG A 71 9.23 -6.14 -3.53
C ARG A 71 10.15 -5.20 -2.75
N MET A 72 9.61 -4.15 -2.12
CA MET A 72 10.40 -3.20 -1.32
C MET A 72 11.07 -3.88 -0.11
N LYS A 73 12.32 -3.52 0.15
CA LYS A 73 13.01 -3.85 1.40
C LYS A 73 12.93 -2.64 2.33
N ILE A 74 12.01 -2.67 3.28
CA ILE A 74 11.82 -1.59 4.26
C ILE A 74 12.54 -2.00 5.55
N PRO A 75 13.57 -1.27 6.00
CA PRO A 75 14.22 -1.52 7.28
C PRO A 75 13.23 -1.44 8.43
N LYS A 76 13.46 -2.22 9.50
CA LYS A 76 12.59 -2.19 10.68
C LYS A 76 12.60 -0.78 11.30
N GLY A 77 11.42 -0.21 11.50
CA GLY A 77 11.25 1.12 12.08
C GLY A 77 11.42 2.27 11.09
N ALA A 78 11.65 2.01 9.80
CA ALA A 78 11.65 3.04 8.77
C ALA A 78 10.21 3.38 8.34
N GLU A 79 9.97 4.67 8.12
CA GLU A 79 8.79 5.19 7.46
C GLU A 79 9.10 5.43 5.98
N VAL A 80 8.14 5.13 5.10
CA VAL A 80 8.28 5.33 3.66
C VAL A 80 7.07 6.11 3.15
N THR A 81 7.37 7.24 2.53
CA THR A 81 6.38 8.06 1.81
C THR A 81 6.72 8.09 0.34
N LEU A 82 5.76 7.66 -0.49
CA LEU A 82 5.84 7.71 -1.94
C LEU A 82 5.24 9.03 -2.41
N SER A 83 6.09 9.84 -3.03
CA SER A 83 5.70 11.02 -3.78
C SER A 83 6.15 10.86 -5.23
N LEU A 84 5.24 11.12 -6.16
CA LEU A 84 5.62 11.24 -7.57
C LEU A 84 6.37 12.56 -7.73
N CYS A 85 7.63 12.48 -8.17
CA CYS A 85 8.43 13.64 -8.49
C CYS A 85 8.33 13.86 -10.00
N GLU A 86 7.85 15.01 -10.44
CA GLU A 86 8.05 15.44 -11.82
C GLU A 86 9.56 15.70 -11.99
N LEU A 87 10.22 14.92 -12.86
CA LEU A 87 11.50 15.32 -13.40
C LEU A 87 11.20 16.49 -14.37
N LEU A 88 11.40 17.72 -13.88
CA LEU A 88 11.47 18.93 -14.70
C LEU A 88 12.80 18.97 -15.46
#